data_AF-A0A7S0BFW1-F1
#
_entry.id   AF-A0A7S0BFW1-F1
#
_cell.length_a   1.000
_cell.length_b   1.000
_cell.length_c   1.000
_cell.angle_alpha   90.00
_cell.angle_beta   90.00
_cell.angle_gamma   90.00
#
_symmetry.space_group_name_H-M   'P 1'
#
loop_
_entity.id
_entity.type
_entity.pdbx_description
1 polymer ?
#
loop_
_entity_poly.entity_id
_entity_poly.type
_entity_poly.pdbx_seq_one_letter_code
_entity_poly.pdbx_strand_id
1 'polypeptide(L)'
;MGIGRAVLLHGFLGSRVQMLPFAARLVRDGWKVSNYGYESTRFSIEEHARALAESLKDSPEEKTAFVTHSFGGVILRAALSRPECPQSARRSRIVLIAPPLGGSSLARSFRTMPVGLKYVAEIVMGAKSGAQLRDIEFDAFRTALGRFPIQSRILLVVGNAGSINPLLREPSDGVVTVEEVTKGLPDEHRKLVFRATHNVLLYSPTVMSSAVEFLRGNDDVGELINPEPSNLCDVRDGCASETVREKNGD
;
A
#
# COMPACT_ATOMS: atom_id res chain seq x y z
N MET A 1 -10.59 26.98 9.30
CA MET A 1 -10.23 25.69 9.92
C MET A 1 -9.71 24.79 8.81
N GLY A 2 -8.54 24.17 8.99
CA GLY A 2 -7.92 23.32 7.95
C GLY A 2 -8.70 22.01 7.71
N ILE A 3 -8.52 21.41 6.54
CA ILE A 3 -9.24 20.21 6.08
C ILE A 3 -8.87 18.95 6.91
N GLY A 4 -7.67 18.96 7.50
CA GLY A 4 -7.10 17.89 8.31
C GLY A 4 -5.58 17.82 8.14
N ARG A 5 -4.99 16.73 8.63
CA ARG A 5 -3.58 16.38 8.45
C ARG A 5 -3.43 15.36 7.32
N ALA A 6 -2.47 15.57 6.43
CA ALA A 6 -2.05 14.59 5.44
C ALA A 6 -0.65 14.07 5.78
N VAL A 7 -0.50 12.76 5.93
CA VAL A 7 0.79 12.10 6.18
C VAL A 7 1.27 11.43 4.90
N LEU A 8 2.48 11.76 4.47
CA LEU A 8 3.05 11.29 3.21
C LEU A 8 4.20 10.33 3.49
N LEU A 9 4.24 9.21 2.76
CA LEU A 9 5.29 8.20 2.89
C LEU A 9 5.93 7.92 1.54
N HIS A 10 7.26 8.09 1.46
CA HIS A 10 8.04 7.82 0.26
C HIS A 10 8.26 6.32 0.02
N GLY A 11 8.86 5.96 -1.11
CA GLY A 11 9.14 4.57 -1.49
C GLY A 11 10.51 4.06 -1.02
N PHE A 12 10.80 2.81 -1.36
CA PHE A 12 12.06 2.12 -1.05
C PHE A 12 13.24 2.75 -1.81
N LEU A 13 14.43 2.82 -1.19
CA LEU A 13 15.62 3.54 -1.68
C LEU A 13 15.39 5.04 -1.93
N GLY A 14 14.23 5.54 -1.50
CA GLY A 14 13.82 6.92 -1.66
C GLY A 14 14.10 7.76 -0.42
N SER A 15 13.54 8.97 -0.45
CA SER A 15 13.48 9.86 0.71
C SER A 15 12.21 10.70 0.63
N ARG A 16 11.91 11.44 1.70
CA ARG A 16 10.79 12.39 1.76
C ARG A 16 10.77 13.39 0.58
N VAL A 17 11.89 13.62 -0.09
CA VAL A 17 11.98 14.50 -1.28
C VAL A 17 11.08 14.01 -2.41
N GLN A 18 10.92 12.69 -2.59
CA GLN A 18 10.04 12.10 -3.61
C GLN A 18 8.59 12.56 -3.48
N MET A 19 8.16 12.88 -2.25
CA MET A 19 6.78 13.26 -1.93
C MET A 19 6.56 14.77 -1.96
N LEU A 20 7.58 15.60 -2.25
CA LEU A 20 7.45 17.06 -2.30
C LEU A 20 6.38 17.57 -3.27
N PRO A 21 6.19 16.99 -4.48
CA PRO A 21 5.12 17.44 -5.37
C PRO A 21 3.73 17.25 -4.75
N PHE A 22 3.49 16.10 -4.12
CA PHE A 22 2.26 15.85 -3.36
C PHE A 22 2.12 16.78 -2.15
N ALA A 23 3.22 17.00 -1.41
CA ALA A 23 3.22 17.90 -0.27
C ALA A 23 2.82 19.32 -0.69
N ALA A 24 3.44 19.86 -1.74
CA ALA A 24 3.14 21.18 -2.27
C ALA A 24 1.69 21.29 -2.75
N ARG A 25 1.19 20.26 -3.45
CA ARG A 25 -0.21 20.22 -3.90
C ARG A 25 -1.18 20.22 -2.72
N LEU A 26 -0.96 19.39 -1.70
CA LEU A 26 -1.85 19.26 -0.54
C LEU A 26 -1.81 20.51 0.36
N VAL A 27 -0.64 21.15 0.53
CA VAL A 27 -0.54 22.43 1.24
C VAL A 27 -1.36 23.51 0.54
N ARG A 28 -1.23 23.65 -0.78
CA ARG A 28 -2.04 24.59 -1.57
C ARG A 28 -3.54 24.32 -1.42
N ASP A 29 -3.88 23.06 -1.22
CA ASP A 29 -5.24 22.60 -1.05
C ASP A 29 -5.83 22.81 0.36
N GLY A 30 -5.02 23.24 1.34
CA GLY A 30 -5.45 23.53 2.71
C GLY A 30 -5.18 22.44 3.75
N TRP A 31 -4.37 21.43 3.43
CA TRP A 31 -3.96 20.38 4.37
C TRP A 31 -2.74 20.78 5.21
N LYS A 32 -2.70 20.34 6.46
CA LYS A 32 -1.45 20.31 7.23
C LYS A 32 -0.65 19.08 6.82
N VAL A 33 0.50 19.28 6.17
CA VAL A 33 1.28 18.17 5.61
C VAL A 33 2.40 17.72 6.54
N SER A 34 2.43 16.42 6.81
CA SER A 34 3.51 15.70 7.51
C SER A 34 4.21 14.80 6.51
N ASN A 35 5.32 15.28 5.92
CA ASN A 35 6.11 14.51 4.97
C ASN A 35 7.09 13.58 5.71
N TYR A 36 6.60 12.39 6.07
CA TYR A 36 7.30 11.44 6.95
C TYR A 36 8.43 10.74 6.19
N GLY A 37 9.64 10.84 6.73
CA GLY A 37 10.84 10.19 6.20
C GLY A 37 11.28 9.03 7.06
N TYR A 38 11.82 7.98 6.42
CA TYR A 38 12.35 6.80 7.10
C TYR A 38 13.50 6.18 6.31
N GLU A 39 14.40 5.45 6.98
CA GLU A 39 15.55 4.81 6.35
C GLU A 39 15.16 3.43 5.79
N SER A 40 14.66 3.41 4.55
CA SER A 40 13.94 2.26 4.01
C SER A 40 14.69 0.93 4.00
N THR A 41 16.02 0.91 4.06
CA THR A 41 16.87 -0.30 3.99
C THR A 41 17.45 -0.74 5.34
N ARG A 42 17.36 0.12 6.38
CA ARG A 42 18.06 -0.09 7.66
C ARG A 42 17.22 -0.77 8.73
N PHE A 43 15.91 -0.81 8.55
CA PHE A 43 14.95 -1.37 9.51
C PHE A 43 14.01 -2.36 8.83
N SER A 44 13.38 -3.23 9.62
CA SER A 44 12.35 -4.14 9.16
C SER A 44 11.03 -3.39 8.92
N ILE A 45 10.10 -4.03 8.22
CA ILE A 45 8.74 -3.51 8.01
C ILE A 45 8.06 -3.25 9.37
N GLU A 46 8.23 -4.14 10.34
CA GLU A 46 7.65 -4.05 11.67
C GLU A 46 8.25 -2.90 12.49
N GLU A 47 9.56 -2.69 12.38
CA GLU A 47 10.25 -1.55 13.01
C GLU A 47 9.73 -0.22 12.44
N HIS A 48 9.63 -0.11 11.12
CA HIS A 48 9.05 1.07 10.46
C HIS A 48 7.58 1.27 10.84
N ALA A 49 6.78 0.21 10.85
CA ALA A 49 5.37 0.25 11.19
C ALA A 49 5.15 0.72 12.64
N ARG A 50 5.96 0.23 13.58
CA ARG A 50 5.92 0.67 14.98
C ARG A 50 6.29 2.15 15.09
N ALA A 51 7.37 2.58 14.46
CA ALA A 51 7.79 3.98 14.49
C ALA A 51 6.73 4.92 13.89
N LEU A 52 6.09 4.51 12.79
CA LEU A 52 4.99 5.27 12.20
C LEU A 52 3.79 5.34 13.15
N ALA A 53 3.36 4.21 13.72
CA ALA A 53 2.23 4.15 14.65
C ALA A 53 2.44 5.05 15.88
N GLU A 54 3.65 5.07 16.44
CA GLU A 54 4.00 6.00 17.53
C GLU A 54 3.89 7.47 17.09
N SER A 55 4.43 7.83 15.92
CA SER A 55 4.39 9.22 15.41
C SER A 55 2.97 9.74 15.12
N LEU A 56 1.99 8.85 14.99
CA LEU A 56 0.59 9.22 14.79
C LEU A 56 -0.11 9.58 16.11
N LYS A 57 0.45 9.20 17.26
CA LYS A 57 -0.14 9.46 18.58
C LYS A 57 -0.07 10.93 19.00
N ASP A 58 0.80 11.72 18.40
CA ASP A 58 0.96 13.15 18.72
C ASP A 58 -0.28 14.00 18.37
N SER A 59 -1.22 13.48 17.59
CA SER A 59 -2.44 14.21 17.18
C SER A 59 -3.63 13.26 17.02
N PRO A 60 -4.06 12.60 18.10
CA PRO A 60 -4.95 11.44 18.02
C PRO A 60 -6.39 11.80 17.61
N GLU A 61 -6.78 13.08 17.71
CA GLU A 61 -8.12 13.57 17.34
C GLU A 61 -8.16 14.27 15.96
N GLU A 62 -7.01 14.50 15.32
CA GLU A 62 -6.98 15.22 14.03
C GLU A 62 -7.39 14.28 12.89
N LYS A 63 -8.35 14.71 12.06
CA LYS A 63 -8.73 14.01 10.83
C LYS A 63 -7.49 13.81 9.97
N THR A 64 -7.09 12.54 9.83
CA THR A 64 -5.84 12.16 9.16
C THR A 64 -6.14 11.49 7.84
N ALA A 65 -5.36 11.85 6.82
CA ALA A 65 -5.36 11.20 5.53
C ALA A 65 -3.93 10.81 5.14
N PHE A 66 -3.79 9.82 4.26
CA PHE A 66 -2.50 9.27 3.89
C PHE A 66 -2.29 9.28 2.38
N VAL A 67 -1.08 9.60 1.94
CA VAL A 67 -0.63 9.37 0.57
C VAL A 67 0.70 8.63 0.63
N THR A 68 0.74 7.45 0.03
CA THR A 68 1.95 6.63 0.04
C THR A 68 2.42 6.31 -1.35
N HIS A 69 3.74 6.16 -1.50
CA HIS A 69 4.37 5.61 -2.68
C HIS A 69 5.00 4.27 -2.36
N SER A 70 4.71 3.27 -3.20
CA SER A 70 5.44 1.99 -3.21
C SER A 70 5.51 1.38 -1.80
N PHE A 71 6.72 1.13 -1.30
CA PHE A 71 6.99 0.58 0.02
C PHE A 71 6.38 1.39 1.19
N GLY A 72 6.14 2.69 1.04
CA GLY A 72 5.41 3.47 2.02
C GLY A 72 4.00 2.92 2.31
N GLY A 73 3.36 2.32 1.30
CA GLY A 73 2.04 1.67 1.45
C GLY A 73 2.10 0.37 2.25
N VAL A 74 3.21 -0.38 2.13
CA VAL A 74 3.48 -1.59 2.92
C VAL A 74 3.65 -1.22 4.40
N ILE A 75 4.47 -0.20 4.69
CA ILE A 75 4.66 0.30 6.05
C ILE A 75 3.35 0.82 6.63
N LEU A 76 2.59 1.60 5.87
CA LEU A 76 1.32 2.14 6.34
C LEU A 76 0.33 1.02 6.70
N ARG A 77 0.19 0.01 5.84
CA ARG A 77 -0.67 -1.15 6.12
C ARG A 77 -0.26 -1.83 7.43
N ALA A 78 1.03 -2.13 7.56
CA ALA A 78 1.57 -2.77 8.75
C ALA A 78 1.44 -1.90 10.01
N ALA A 79 1.42 -0.56 9.89
CA ALA A 79 1.23 0.35 11.02
C ALA A 79 -0.23 0.47 11.45
N LEU A 80 -1.16 0.60 10.50
CA LEU A 80 -2.59 0.75 10.79
C LEU A 80 -3.22 -0.54 11.35
N SER A 81 -2.64 -1.69 11.04
CA SER A 81 -3.04 -2.99 11.60
C SER A 81 -2.59 -3.19 13.05
N ARG A 82 -1.67 -2.36 13.57
CA ARG A 82 -1.18 -2.47 14.95
C ARG A 82 -2.24 -1.97 15.93
N PRO A 83 -2.37 -2.59 17.12
CA PRO A 83 -3.35 -2.16 18.14
C PRO A 83 -3.04 -0.77 18.72
N GLU A 84 -1.77 -0.35 18.73
CA GLU A 84 -1.38 0.95 19.30
C GLU A 84 -1.68 2.14 18.38
N CYS A 85 -2.09 1.90 17.12
CA CYS A 85 -2.41 2.97 16.19
C CYS A 85 -3.67 3.76 16.64
N PRO A 86 -3.67 5.11 16.60
CA PRO A 86 -4.83 5.91 16.97
C PRO A 86 -6.06 5.65 16.10
N GLN A 87 -7.25 5.79 16.70
CA GLN A 87 -8.51 5.53 16.00
C GLN A 87 -8.79 6.51 14.85
N SER A 88 -8.34 7.76 14.97
CA SER A 88 -8.41 8.74 13.87
C SER A 88 -7.66 8.28 12.62
N ALA A 89 -6.47 7.70 12.79
CA ALA A 89 -5.68 7.13 11.69
C ALA A 89 -6.37 5.90 11.07
N ARG A 90 -7.12 5.12 11.85
CA ARG A 90 -7.88 3.98 11.33
C ARG A 90 -9.14 4.36 10.55
N ARG A 91 -9.65 5.58 10.74
CA ARG A 91 -10.80 6.15 10.00
C ARG A 91 -10.33 7.12 8.91
N SER A 92 -9.21 6.79 8.26
CA SER A 92 -8.55 7.68 7.30
C SER A 92 -8.98 7.43 5.87
N ARG A 93 -8.77 8.44 5.03
CA ARG A 93 -8.75 8.31 3.58
C ARG A 93 -7.30 8.08 3.15
N ILE A 94 -7.06 7.03 2.38
CA ILE A 94 -5.72 6.54 2.04
C ILE A 94 -5.59 6.47 0.52
N VAL A 95 -4.58 7.13 -0.02
CA VAL A 95 -4.14 6.97 -1.41
C VAL A 95 -2.89 6.12 -1.41
N LEU A 96 -2.94 4.97 -2.07
CA LEU A 96 -1.81 4.05 -2.23
C LEU A 96 -1.33 4.09 -3.68
N ILE A 97 -0.10 4.55 -3.92
CA ILE A 97 0.46 4.68 -5.27
C ILE A 97 1.46 3.55 -5.50
N ALA A 98 1.07 2.59 -6.34
CA ALA A 98 1.86 1.41 -6.70
C ALA A 98 2.45 0.62 -5.51
N PRO A 99 1.68 0.32 -4.45
CA PRO A 99 2.21 -0.41 -3.31
C PRO A 99 2.44 -1.91 -3.65
N PRO A 100 3.61 -2.50 -3.34
CA PRO A 100 3.84 -3.93 -3.49
C PRO A 100 3.20 -4.72 -2.33
N LEU A 101 1.88 -4.65 -2.18
CA LEU A 101 1.13 -5.25 -1.07
C LEU A 101 1.18 -6.79 -1.08
N GLY A 102 1.39 -7.38 -2.26
CA GLY A 102 1.63 -8.80 -2.47
C GLY A 102 3.10 -9.23 -2.38
N GLY A 103 4.01 -8.34 -1.97
CA GLY A 103 5.45 -8.57 -2.06
C GLY A 103 6.03 -8.11 -3.40
N SER A 104 7.28 -8.48 -3.68
CA SER A 104 7.99 -7.99 -4.87
C SER A 104 8.64 -9.12 -5.68
N SER A 105 8.12 -9.35 -6.87
CA SER A 105 8.65 -10.29 -7.86
C SER A 105 9.96 -9.78 -8.44
N LEU A 106 10.10 -8.46 -8.59
CA LEU A 106 11.39 -7.86 -8.95
C LEU A 106 12.44 -8.18 -7.90
N ALA A 107 12.13 -7.98 -6.61
CA ALA A 107 13.04 -8.35 -5.52
C ALA A 107 13.40 -9.84 -5.58
N ARG A 108 12.39 -10.72 -5.70
CA ARG A 108 12.58 -12.18 -5.83
C ARG A 108 13.46 -12.57 -7.01
N SER A 109 13.37 -11.87 -8.14
CA SER A 109 14.18 -12.16 -9.33
C SER A 109 15.69 -12.03 -9.08
N PHE A 110 16.12 -11.21 -8.11
CA PHE A 110 17.53 -11.10 -7.74
C PHE A 110 18.10 -12.38 -7.10
N ARG A 111 17.24 -13.30 -6.61
CA ARG A 111 17.67 -14.59 -6.03
C ARG A 111 18.29 -15.52 -7.07
N THR A 112 17.91 -15.39 -8.33
CA THR A 112 18.35 -16.27 -9.42
C THR A 112 19.49 -15.67 -10.24
N MET A 113 19.99 -14.48 -9.87
CA MET A 113 21.10 -13.83 -10.54
C MET A 113 22.46 -14.45 -10.17
N PRO A 114 23.50 -14.25 -11.00
CA PRO A 114 24.87 -14.64 -10.66
C PRO A 114 25.30 -14.09 -9.29
N VAL A 115 26.08 -14.88 -8.55
CA VAL A 115 26.44 -14.61 -7.14
C VAL A 115 26.94 -13.18 -6.90
N GLY A 116 27.79 -12.65 -7.79
CA GLY A 116 28.29 -11.28 -7.66
C GLY A 116 27.20 -10.21 -7.73
N LEU A 117 26.24 -10.36 -8.64
CA LEU A 117 25.13 -9.41 -8.80
C LEU A 117 24.10 -9.54 -7.68
N LYS A 118 23.84 -10.77 -7.22
CA LYS A 118 23.03 -11.03 -6.02
C LYS A 118 23.61 -10.34 -4.78
N TYR A 119 24.91 -10.44 -4.57
CA TYR A 119 25.59 -9.80 -3.43
C TYR A 119 25.46 -8.27 -3.46
N VAL A 120 25.59 -7.66 -4.65
CA VAL A 120 25.35 -6.21 -4.82
C VAL A 120 23.90 -5.84 -4.51
N ALA A 121 22.93 -6.63 -5.00
CA ALA A 121 21.52 -6.39 -4.72
C ALA A 121 21.20 -6.49 -3.21
N GLU A 122 21.82 -7.44 -2.50
CA GLU A 122 21.71 -7.57 -1.04
C GLU A 122 22.23 -6.34 -0.30
N ILE A 123 23.39 -5.80 -0.70
CA ILE A 123 23.93 -4.58 -0.10
C ILE A 123 23.00 -3.39 -0.34
N VAL A 124 22.56 -3.20 -1.58
CA VAL A 124 21.73 -2.05 -1.97
C VAL A 124 20.37 -2.10 -1.27
N MET A 125 19.72 -3.26 -1.26
CA MET A 125 18.41 -3.42 -0.63
C MET A 125 18.48 -3.48 0.89
N GLY A 126 19.63 -3.86 1.45
CA GLY A 126 19.80 -4.03 2.89
C GLY A 126 19.21 -5.35 3.41
N ALA A 127 19.72 -5.78 4.57
CA ALA A 127 19.46 -7.09 5.14
C ALA A 127 18.13 -7.22 5.91
N LYS A 128 17.33 -6.15 6.02
CA LYS A 128 16.06 -6.14 6.76
C LYS A 128 14.84 -6.09 5.84
N SER A 129 14.18 -4.94 5.70
CA SER A 129 13.04 -4.73 4.79
C SER A 129 13.31 -5.21 3.35
N GLY A 130 14.52 -4.98 2.84
CA GLY A 130 14.96 -5.50 1.54
C GLY A 130 14.89 -7.01 1.44
N ALA A 131 15.39 -7.72 2.47
CA ALA A 131 15.25 -9.17 2.56
C ALA A 131 13.78 -9.59 2.70
N GLN A 132 12.97 -8.89 3.50
CA GLN A 132 11.54 -9.20 3.64
C GLN A 132 10.76 -9.08 2.32
N LEU A 133 11.08 -8.07 1.49
CA LEU A 133 10.49 -7.91 0.16
C LEU A 133 10.91 -9.02 -0.83
N ARG A 134 12.11 -9.57 -0.65
CA ARG A 134 12.70 -10.59 -1.53
C ARG A 134 12.37 -12.02 -1.13
N ASP A 135 12.33 -12.30 0.17
CA ASP A 135 12.43 -13.66 0.68
C ASP A 135 11.09 -14.19 1.21
N ILE A 136 10.13 -13.30 1.50
CA ILE A 136 8.80 -13.70 1.99
C ILE A 136 7.87 -13.95 0.80
N GLU A 137 7.26 -15.13 0.76
CA GLU A 137 6.28 -15.47 -0.26
C GLU A 137 4.96 -14.71 -0.09
N PHE A 138 4.22 -14.57 -1.19
CA PHE A 138 3.05 -13.68 -1.32
C PHE A 138 2.06 -13.76 -0.15
N ASP A 139 1.57 -14.96 0.18
CA ASP A 139 0.55 -15.13 1.23
C ASP A 139 1.08 -14.87 2.64
N ALA A 140 2.32 -15.29 2.90
CA ALA A 140 2.99 -15.03 4.16
C ALA A 140 3.23 -13.52 4.34
N PHE A 141 3.63 -12.82 3.27
CA PHE A 141 3.85 -11.38 3.28
C PHE A 141 2.55 -10.64 3.59
N ARG A 142 1.48 -10.95 2.85
CA ARG A 142 0.15 -10.36 3.06
C ARG A 142 -0.35 -10.58 4.50
N THR A 143 -0.14 -11.77 5.05
CA THR A 143 -0.51 -12.11 6.44
C THR A 143 0.28 -11.28 7.43
N ALA A 144 1.60 -11.14 7.24
CA ALA A 144 2.48 -10.38 8.13
C ALA A 144 2.12 -8.87 8.19
N LEU A 145 1.62 -8.29 7.09
CA LEU A 145 1.19 -6.88 7.08
C LEU A 145 -0.13 -6.63 7.82
N GLY A 146 -0.92 -7.66 8.09
CA GLY A 146 -2.29 -7.52 8.59
C GLY A 146 -3.24 -6.93 7.54
N ARG A 147 -4.34 -6.31 7.97
CA ARG A 147 -5.33 -5.67 7.08
C ARG A 147 -5.40 -4.17 7.35
N PHE A 148 -5.80 -3.41 6.34
CA PHE A 148 -6.25 -2.04 6.61
C PHE A 148 -7.53 -2.09 7.46
N PRO A 149 -7.75 -1.10 8.34
CA PRO A 149 -8.99 -1.03 9.10
C PRO A 149 -10.21 -0.90 8.19
N ILE A 150 -11.30 -1.60 8.50
CA ILE A 150 -12.55 -1.61 7.71
C ILE A 150 -13.13 -0.20 7.53
N GLN A 151 -12.86 0.70 8.48
CA GLN A 151 -13.34 2.09 8.43
C GLN A 151 -12.47 3.01 7.54
N SER A 152 -11.34 2.52 7.03
CA SER A 152 -10.51 3.27 6.09
C SER A 152 -11.13 3.26 4.70
N ARG A 153 -11.03 4.37 3.99
CA ARG A 153 -11.38 4.45 2.56
C ARG A 153 -10.10 4.47 1.76
N ILE A 154 -9.97 3.57 0.79
CA ILE A 154 -8.72 3.40 0.02
C ILE A 154 -8.94 3.71 -1.45
N LEU A 155 -8.06 4.54 -2.01
CA LEU A 155 -7.85 4.69 -3.45
C LEU A 155 -6.50 4.05 -3.81
N LEU A 156 -6.56 3.03 -4.65
CA LEU A 156 -5.42 2.29 -5.17
C LEU A 156 -5.06 2.82 -6.57
N VAL A 157 -3.86 3.39 -6.71
CA VAL A 157 -3.33 3.87 -7.99
C VAL A 157 -2.34 2.84 -8.51
N VAL A 158 -2.65 2.27 -9.68
CA VAL A 158 -1.91 1.21 -10.34
C VAL A 158 -1.22 1.77 -11.59
N GLY A 159 0.07 1.52 -11.74
CA GLY A 159 0.81 1.81 -12.98
C GLY A 159 0.93 0.58 -13.87
N ASN A 160 0.86 0.80 -15.18
CA ASN A 160 1.18 -0.21 -16.19
C ASN A 160 1.90 0.45 -17.37
N ALA A 161 3.22 0.34 -17.41
CA ALA A 161 4.06 0.85 -18.49
C ALA A 161 4.29 -0.18 -19.61
N GLY A 162 3.71 -1.37 -19.51
CA GLY A 162 4.01 -2.51 -20.38
C GLY A 162 5.33 -3.19 -20.01
N SER A 163 5.92 -3.91 -20.96
CA SER A 163 7.11 -4.75 -20.75
C SER A 163 8.42 -3.94 -20.82
N ILE A 164 8.59 -2.99 -19.91
CA ILE A 164 9.81 -2.14 -19.84
C ILE A 164 10.93 -2.72 -18.98
N ASN A 165 10.64 -3.74 -18.17
CA ASN A 165 11.60 -4.43 -17.33
C ASN A 165 11.57 -5.93 -17.64
N PRO A 166 12.62 -6.52 -18.26
CA PRO A 166 12.61 -7.93 -18.68
C PRO A 166 12.58 -8.93 -17.52
N LEU A 167 12.88 -8.48 -16.29
CA LEU A 167 12.76 -9.30 -15.08
C LEU A 167 11.31 -9.48 -14.63
N LEU A 168 10.39 -8.66 -15.16
CA LEU A 168 8.96 -8.72 -14.90
C LEU A 168 8.24 -9.16 -16.17
N ARG A 169 7.66 -10.36 -16.13
CA ARG A 169 6.89 -10.91 -17.26
C ARG A 169 5.46 -10.37 -17.31
N GLU A 170 4.90 -10.09 -16.14
CA GLU A 170 3.54 -9.58 -15.98
C GLU A 170 3.44 -8.07 -16.23
N PRO A 171 2.25 -7.55 -16.57
CA PRO A 171 2.00 -6.11 -16.65
C PRO A 171 2.46 -5.40 -15.37
N SER A 172 3.26 -4.35 -15.54
CA SER A 172 3.90 -3.66 -14.41
C SER A 172 4.20 -2.20 -14.76
N ASP A 173 4.50 -1.41 -13.75
CA ASP A 173 5.04 -0.06 -13.90
C ASP A 173 6.58 -0.03 -14.04
N GLY A 174 7.19 -1.20 -14.28
CA GLY A 174 8.62 -1.43 -14.33
C GLY A 174 9.26 -1.83 -12.99
N VAL A 175 8.54 -1.71 -11.87
CA VAL A 175 9.02 -2.09 -10.53
C VAL A 175 8.06 -3.04 -9.83
N VAL A 176 6.76 -2.72 -9.86
CA VAL A 176 5.69 -3.46 -9.19
C VAL A 176 4.67 -3.92 -10.24
N THR A 177 4.27 -5.19 -10.16
CA THR A 177 3.27 -5.75 -11.09
C THR A 177 1.87 -5.28 -10.71
N VAL A 178 0.96 -5.24 -11.69
CA VAL A 178 -0.46 -4.94 -11.45
C VAL A 178 -1.03 -5.90 -10.40
N GLU A 179 -0.65 -7.17 -10.47
CA GLU A 179 -1.11 -8.21 -9.55
C GLU A 179 -0.65 -7.98 -8.09
N GLU A 180 0.62 -7.59 -7.89
CA GLU A 180 1.18 -7.28 -6.56
C GLU A 180 0.44 -6.13 -5.87
N VAL A 181 -0.07 -5.20 -6.66
CA VAL A 181 -0.87 -4.07 -6.19
C VAL A 181 -2.31 -4.50 -5.89
N THR A 182 -2.98 -5.17 -6.82
CA THR A 182 -4.43 -5.43 -6.75
C THR A 182 -4.79 -6.61 -5.85
N LYS A 183 -4.10 -7.75 -5.97
CA LYS A 183 -4.40 -8.93 -5.12
C LYS A 183 -3.98 -8.72 -3.67
N GLY A 184 -3.13 -7.75 -3.40
CA GLY A 184 -2.73 -7.39 -2.06
C GLY A 184 -3.85 -6.75 -1.24
N LEU A 185 -4.91 -6.21 -1.86
CA LEU A 185 -5.99 -5.50 -1.18
C LEU A 185 -7.36 -6.15 -1.47
N PRO A 186 -7.74 -7.21 -0.73
CA PRO A 186 -8.97 -7.96 -1.01
C PRO A 186 -10.25 -7.27 -0.51
N ASP A 187 -10.15 -6.19 0.24
CA ASP A 187 -11.30 -5.46 0.81
C ASP A 187 -11.85 -4.44 -0.19
N GLU A 188 -13.04 -3.89 0.05
CA GLU A 188 -13.64 -2.84 -0.79
C GLU A 188 -12.68 -1.64 -0.95
N HIS A 189 -12.41 -1.22 -2.18
CA HIS A 189 -11.57 -0.06 -2.46
C HIS A 189 -11.89 0.59 -3.81
N ARG A 190 -11.44 1.82 -4.02
CA ARG A 190 -11.42 2.46 -5.32
C ARG A 190 -10.10 2.17 -6.04
N LYS A 191 -10.12 2.05 -7.37
CA LYS A 191 -8.95 1.74 -8.18
C LYS A 191 -8.86 2.64 -9.40
N LEU A 192 -7.65 3.14 -9.68
CA LEU A 192 -7.30 3.83 -10.92
C LEU A 192 -6.10 3.16 -11.57
N VAL A 193 -6.15 2.95 -12.87
CA VAL A 193 -5.05 2.37 -13.65
C VAL A 193 -4.50 3.41 -14.62
N PHE A 194 -3.19 3.62 -14.59
CA PHE A 194 -2.50 4.59 -15.43
C PHE A 194 -1.44 3.91 -16.29
N ARG A 195 -1.34 4.33 -17.56
CA ARG A 195 -0.23 3.94 -18.42
C ARG A 195 1.00 4.78 -18.11
N ALA A 196 1.71 4.44 -17.04
CA ALA A 196 2.85 5.18 -16.52
C ALA A 196 3.86 4.27 -15.80
N THR A 197 5.10 4.72 -15.71
CA THR A 197 6.17 4.06 -14.95
C THR A 197 6.10 4.40 -13.47
N HIS A 198 6.72 3.57 -12.63
CA HIS A 198 6.60 3.57 -11.17
C HIS A 198 6.76 4.96 -10.51
N ASN A 199 7.76 5.73 -10.95
CA ASN A 199 8.02 7.06 -10.42
C ASN A 199 7.23 8.15 -11.15
N VAL A 200 6.87 7.96 -12.43
CA VAL A 200 6.07 8.95 -13.19
C VAL A 200 4.67 9.11 -12.59
N LEU A 201 4.12 8.05 -11.97
CA LEU A 201 2.87 8.14 -11.21
C LEU A 201 2.89 9.27 -10.17
N LEU A 202 4.02 9.47 -9.48
CA LEU A 202 4.13 10.51 -8.46
C LEU A 202 4.07 11.93 -9.01
N TYR A 203 4.44 12.13 -10.27
CA TYR A 203 4.53 13.44 -10.90
C TYR A 203 3.36 13.71 -11.85
N SER A 204 2.47 12.73 -12.04
CA SER A 204 1.30 12.85 -12.90
C SER A 204 0.27 13.83 -12.32
N PRO A 205 -0.07 14.92 -13.04
CA PRO A 205 -1.10 15.87 -12.59
C PRO A 205 -2.46 15.22 -12.39
N THR A 206 -2.79 14.21 -13.21
CA THR A 206 -4.04 13.46 -13.12
C THR A 206 -4.06 12.62 -11.85
N VAL A 207 -2.99 11.89 -11.54
CA VAL A 207 -2.90 11.10 -10.30
C VAL A 207 -3.04 12.00 -9.07
N MET A 208 -2.32 13.14 -9.04
CA MET A 208 -2.42 14.09 -7.92
C MET A 208 -3.83 14.67 -7.76
N SER A 209 -4.51 14.97 -8.87
CA SER A 209 -5.84 15.57 -8.81
C SER A 209 -6.88 14.55 -8.34
N SER A 210 -6.85 13.32 -8.85
CA SER A 210 -7.69 12.23 -8.36
C SER A 210 -7.44 11.93 -6.88
N ALA A 211 -6.18 11.91 -6.45
CA ALA A 211 -5.82 11.73 -5.05
C ALA A 211 -6.42 12.84 -4.17
N VAL A 212 -6.28 14.09 -4.58
CA VAL A 212 -6.85 15.24 -3.87
C VAL A 212 -8.38 15.17 -3.76
N GLU A 213 -9.07 14.87 -4.85
CA GLU A 213 -10.53 14.74 -4.87
C GLU A 213 -11.00 13.64 -3.91
N PHE A 214 -10.33 12.49 -3.97
CA PHE A 214 -10.61 11.37 -3.08
C PHE A 214 -10.41 11.75 -1.61
N LEU A 215 -9.28 12.38 -1.26
CA LEU A 215 -8.99 12.81 0.11
C LEU A 215 -9.99 13.85 0.64
N ARG A 216 -10.59 14.65 -0.25
CA ARG A 216 -11.60 15.66 0.10
C ARG A 216 -12.99 15.08 0.41
N GLY A 217 -13.25 13.83 0.06
CA GLY A 217 -14.57 13.23 0.28
C GLY A 217 -15.25 12.71 -0.97
N ASN A 218 -14.67 12.90 -2.16
CA ASN A 218 -15.27 12.37 -3.38
C ASN A 218 -15.05 10.85 -3.44
N ASP A 219 -16.10 10.09 -3.18
CA ASP A 219 -16.05 8.64 -3.27
C ASP A 219 -16.20 8.15 -4.72
N ASP A 220 -16.53 8.98 -5.69
CA ASP A 220 -16.72 8.56 -7.09
C ASP A 220 -15.44 8.64 -7.94
N VAL A 221 -14.28 8.63 -7.27
CA VAL A 221 -12.96 8.60 -7.94
C VAL A 221 -12.57 7.17 -8.28
N GLY A 222 -12.50 6.86 -9.58
CA GLY A 222 -12.05 5.55 -10.08
C GLY A 222 -13.11 4.45 -10.01
N GLU A 223 -12.70 3.23 -10.35
CA GLU A 223 -13.56 2.04 -10.34
C GLU A 223 -13.74 1.54 -8.90
N LEU A 224 -14.97 1.19 -8.50
CA LEU A 224 -15.22 0.49 -7.24
C LEU A 224 -14.92 -1.00 -7.39
N ILE A 225 -14.02 -1.50 -6.55
CA ILE A 225 -13.66 -2.91 -6.43
C ILE A 225 -14.29 -3.45 -5.17
N ASN A 226 -15.14 -4.46 -5.33
CA ASN A 226 -15.76 -5.18 -4.23
C ASN A 226 -14.85 -6.31 -3.75
N PRO A 227 -14.96 -6.72 -2.48
CA PRO A 227 -14.23 -7.87 -2.01
C PRO A 227 -14.61 -9.13 -2.81
N GLU A 228 -13.60 -9.94 -3.15
CA GLU A 228 -13.81 -11.28 -3.68
C GLU A 228 -14.62 -12.08 -2.64
N PRO A 229 -15.64 -12.87 -3.05
CA PRO A 229 -16.36 -13.74 -2.13
C PRO A 229 -15.37 -14.68 -1.42
N SER A 230 -15.23 -14.52 -0.11
CA SER A 230 -14.22 -15.23 0.67
C SER A 230 -14.53 -16.72 0.73
N ASN A 231 -13.78 -17.55 0.02
CA ASN A 231 -13.72 -19.01 0.25
C ASN A 231 -12.93 -19.38 1.52
N LEU A 232 -12.60 -18.40 2.36
CA LEU A 232 -11.94 -18.61 3.64
C LEU A 232 -13.00 -18.51 4.72
N CYS A 233 -13.60 -19.65 5.07
CA CYS A 233 -14.28 -19.82 6.34
C CYS A 233 -13.31 -19.43 7.45
N ASP A 234 -13.63 -18.36 8.18
CA ASP A 234 -12.88 -17.95 9.36
C ASP A 234 -13.09 -19.04 10.42
N VAL A 235 -12.08 -19.86 10.70
CA VAL A 235 -12.15 -20.99 11.66
C VAL A 235 -12.23 -20.49 13.12
N ARG A 236 -12.74 -19.28 13.34
CA ARG A 236 -12.89 -18.67 14.67
C ARG A 236 -14.33 -18.34 15.05
N ASP A 237 -15.27 -18.38 14.11
CA ASP A 237 -16.69 -18.31 14.42
C ASP A 237 -17.35 -19.61 13.96
N GLY A 238 -17.82 -20.40 14.94
CA GLY A 238 -18.35 -21.75 14.74
C GLY A 238 -19.39 -21.81 13.64
N CYS A 239 -19.01 -22.38 12.50
CA CYS A 239 -19.91 -22.63 11.39
C CYS A 239 -20.75 -23.87 11.73
N ALA A 240 -21.98 -23.65 12.22
CA ALA A 240 -22.99 -24.69 12.21
C ALA A 240 -23.38 -24.93 10.74
N SER A 241 -22.97 -26.06 10.20
CA SER A 241 -23.39 -26.52 8.88
C SER A 241 -24.88 -26.88 8.94
N GLU A 242 -25.77 -25.99 8.48
CA GLU A 242 -27.12 -26.40 8.11
C GLU A 242 -27.09 -27.01 6.71
N THR A 243 -27.22 -28.33 6.70
CA THR A 243 -27.49 -29.12 5.50
C THR A 243 -28.89 -28.76 5.00
N VAL A 244 -28.97 -28.03 3.89
CA VAL A 244 -30.21 -27.89 3.13
C VAL A 244 -30.51 -29.25 2.51
N ARG A 245 -31.43 -29.99 3.13
CA ARG A 245 -32.09 -31.15 2.51
C ARG A 245 -32.94 -30.66 1.35
N GLU A 246 -32.60 -31.09 0.15
CA GLU A 246 -33.52 -31.15 -0.98
C GLU A 246 -34.78 -31.91 -0.56
N LYS A 247 -35.93 -31.25 -0.59
CA LYS A 247 -37.23 -31.93 -0.70
C LYS A 247 -37.68 -31.79 -2.15
N ASN A 248 -37.43 -32.86 -2.90
CA ASN A 248 -38.29 -33.23 -4.02
C ASN A 248 -39.67 -33.57 -3.47
N GLY A 249 -40.72 -33.13 -4.15
CA GLY A 249 -42.09 -33.52 -3.87
C GLY A 249 -43.06 -32.82 -4.81
N ASP A 250 -43.59 -33.61 -5.74
CA ASP A 250 -44.77 -33.37 -6.57
C ASP A 250 -45.99 -32.84 -5.79
#